data_AF-A0A535HUW3-F1
#
_entry.id   AF-A0A535HUW3-F1
#
_cell.length_a   1.000
_cell.length_b   1.000
_cell.length_c   1.000
_cell.angle_alpha   90.00
_cell.angle_beta   90.00
_cell.angle_gamma   90.00
#
_symmetry.space_group_name_H-M   'P 1'
#
loop_
_entity.id
_entity.type
_entity.pdbx_description
1 polymer ?
#
loop_
_entity_poly.entity_id
_entity_poly.type
_entity_poly.pdbx_seq_one_letter_code
_entity_poly.pdbx_strand_id
1 'polypeptide(L)'
;MSSPAADPGPGSLPPLPERVEPELLRELTDSELRSVHAAITESEQAIRTAMAPYERQLKELRARAAELATEQRRRERAQRHAARVAVRSQAGSGEMPTVAEALAAPESPVDEGRALASVRAFLTTGGEVGFGYPTRPGAIAFTDGRQVAQATTFGEARRLFAEGWEPGAVGLPGLRVHLVGTRVERVVADTEVVLERSSTPGAEPGGQPRPEP
;
A
#
# COMPACT_ATOMS: atom_id res chain seq x y z
N MET A 1 -32.61 6.05 60.79
CA MET A 1 -33.24 5.98 59.45
C MET A 1 -32.16 5.48 58.50
N SER A 2 -32.17 4.19 58.17
CA SER A 2 -31.21 3.60 57.23
C SER A 2 -31.64 3.92 55.81
N SER A 3 -30.84 4.72 55.11
CA SER A 3 -30.97 4.88 53.66
C SER A 3 -30.44 3.60 52.99
N PRO A 4 -31.18 2.99 52.04
CA PRO A 4 -30.66 1.87 51.28
C PRO A 4 -29.56 2.38 50.34
N ALA A 5 -28.38 1.77 50.42
CA ALA A 5 -27.32 2.00 49.46
C ALA A 5 -27.85 1.66 48.06
N ALA A 6 -27.90 2.68 47.20
CA ALA A 6 -28.31 2.54 45.82
C ALA A 6 -27.36 1.55 45.13
N ASP A 7 -27.94 0.47 44.61
CA ASP A 7 -27.28 -0.50 43.76
C ASP A 7 -26.81 0.21 42.47
N PRO A 8 -25.49 0.37 42.22
CA PRO A 8 -25.03 1.05 41.02
C PRO A 8 -25.19 0.11 39.82
N GLY A 9 -26.14 0.45 38.94
CA GLY A 9 -26.35 -0.26 37.68
C GLY A 9 -25.08 -0.36 36.82
N PRO A 10 -25.04 -1.29 35.86
CA PRO A 10 -23.83 -1.59 35.09
C PRO A 10 -23.45 -0.39 34.20
N GLY A 11 -22.42 0.36 34.57
CA GLY A 11 -21.83 1.38 33.70
C GLY A 11 -21.16 2.59 34.34
N SER A 12 -21.31 2.82 35.66
CA SER A 12 -20.61 3.94 36.31
C SER A 12 -19.37 3.45 37.04
N LEU A 13 -18.23 4.12 36.80
CA LEU A 13 -17.06 3.95 37.66
C LEU A 13 -17.42 4.36 39.10
N PRO A 14 -16.87 3.68 40.12
CA PRO A 14 -17.02 4.15 41.49
C PRO A 14 -16.51 5.60 41.62
N PRO A 15 -17.16 6.44 42.44
CA PRO A 15 -16.68 7.79 42.67
C PRO A 15 -15.30 7.77 43.33
N LEU A 16 -14.50 8.80 43.06
CA LEU A 16 -13.22 8.97 43.77
C LEU A 16 -13.51 9.28 45.25
N PRO A 17 -12.70 8.73 46.17
CA PRO A 17 -12.78 9.13 47.57
C PRO A 17 -12.45 10.62 47.72
N GLU A 18 -12.99 11.26 48.75
CA GLU A 18 -12.68 12.66 49.05
C GLU A 18 -11.17 12.87 49.22
N ARG A 19 -10.68 13.94 48.62
CA ARG A 19 -9.28 14.33 48.74
C ARG A 19 -9.04 14.87 50.16
N VAL A 20 -8.08 14.28 50.87
CA VAL A 20 -7.56 14.86 52.10
C VAL A 20 -6.50 15.91 51.74
N GLU A 21 -6.67 17.15 52.22
CA GLU A 21 -5.73 18.23 51.93
C GLU A 21 -4.37 18.00 52.63
N PRO A 22 -3.25 18.40 52.00
CA PRO A 22 -1.90 18.10 52.51
C PRO A 22 -1.62 18.63 53.92
N GLU A 23 -2.24 19.75 54.31
CA GLU A 23 -2.10 20.35 55.63
C GLU A 23 -2.74 19.45 56.71
N LEU A 24 -3.91 18.89 56.42
CA LEU A 24 -4.64 18.00 57.32
C LEU A 24 -3.95 16.65 57.50
N LEU A 25 -3.22 16.17 56.49
CA LEU A 25 -2.43 14.93 56.59
C LEU A 25 -1.37 14.99 57.70
N ARG A 26 -0.86 16.18 58.04
CA ARG A 26 0.14 16.37 59.09
C ARG A 26 -0.43 16.26 60.50
N GLU A 27 -1.75 16.41 60.62
CA GLU A 27 -2.48 16.39 61.89
C GLU A 27 -3.01 14.99 62.21
N LEU A 28 -2.98 14.07 61.24
CA LEU A 28 -3.44 12.69 61.40
C LEU A 28 -2.45 11.85 62.21
N THR A 29 -3.00 10.99 63.06
CA THR A 29 -2.27 9.89 63.71
C THR A 29 -1.89 8.79 62.70
N ASP A 30 -0.92 7.95 63.05
CA ASP A 30 -0.52 6.79 62.24
C ASP A 30 -1.68 5.81 61.97
N SER A 31 -2.65 5.71 62.89
CA SER A 31 -3.87 4.92 62.66
C SER A 31 -4.78 5.55 61.60
N GLU A 32 -4.95 6.87 61.64
CA GLU A 32 -5.80 7.59 60.68
C GLU A 32 -5.17 7.61 59.29
N LEU A 33 -3.85 7.83 59.20
CA LEU A 33 -3.10 7.72 57.93
C LEU A 33 -3.25 6.34 57.29
N ARG A 34 -3.14 5.27 58.09
CA ARG A 34 -3.36 3.90 57.61
C ARG A 34 -4.80 3.69 57.13
N SER A 35 -5.78 4.26 57.82
CA SER A 35 -7.19 4.16 57.41
C SER A 35 -7.47 4.89 56.10
N VAL A 36 -6.93 6.11 55.92
CA VAL A 36 -7.05 6.87 54.67
C VAL A 36 -6.38 6.11 53.52
N HIS A 37 -5.18 5.59 53.73
CA HIS A 37 -4.46 4.80 52.72
C HIS A 37 -5.22 3.52 52.33
N ALA A 38 -5.81 2.83 53.31
CA ALA A 38 -6.64 1.65 53.06
C ALA A 38 -7.87 1.99 52.20
N ALA A 39 -8.57 3.09 52.51
CA ALA A 39 -9.73 3.55 51.74
C ALA A 39 -9.38 3.90 50.29
N ILE A 40 -8.21 4.54 50.06
CA ILE A 40 -7.71 4.84 48.71
C ILE A 40 -7.41 3.54 47.95
N THR A 41 -6.74 2.58 48.59
CA THR A 41 -6.37 1.30 47.96
C THR A 41 -7.61 0.48 47.61
N GLU A 42 -8.61 0.46 48.49
CA GLU A 42 -9.90 -0.20 48.25
C GLU A 42 -10.64 0.44 47.06
N SER A 43 -10.67 1.78 47.01
CA SER A 43 -11.26 2.53 45.89
C SER A 43 -10.56 2.24 44.57
N GLU A 44 -9.23 2.17 44.56
CA GLU A 44 -8.45 1.82 43.37
C GLU A 44 -8.79 0.38 42.88
N GLN A 45 -8.86 -0.58 43.79
CA GLN A 45 -9.23 -1.96 43.46
C GLN A 45 -10.66 -2.06 42.91
N ALA A 46 -11.60 -1.29 43.48
CA ALA A 46 -12.97 -1.22 42.99
C ALA A 46 -13.02 -0.65 41.56
N ILE A 47 -12.27 0.42 41.27
CA ILE A 47 -12.17 1.01 39.92
C ILE A 47 -11.56 0.01 38.93
N ARG A 48 -10.44 -0.66 39.28
CA ARG A 48 -9.85 -1.69 38.40
C ARG A 48 -10.83 -2.83 38.13
N THR A 49 -11.55 -3.28 39.14
CA THR A 49 -12.57 -4.34 39.00
C THR A 49 -13.71 -3.89 38.08
N ALA A 50 -14.17 -2.65 38.23
CA ALA A 50 -15.18 -2.05 37.36
C ALA A 50 -14.68 -1.88 35.91
N MET A 51 -13.39 -1.62 35.71
CA MET A 51 -12.77 -1.49 34.39
C MET A 51 -12.46 -2.83 33.70
N ALA A 52 -12.30 -3.92 34.44
CA ALA A 52 -11.89 -5.22 33.91
C ALA A 52 -12.76 -5.76 32.73
N PRO A 53 -14.11 -5.56 32.69
CA PRO A 53 -14.91 -5.90 31.52
C PRO A 53 -14.50 -5.13 30.26
N TYR A 54 -14.22 -3.83 30.36
CA TYR A 54 -13.81 -2.99 29.22
C TYR A 54 -12.42 -3.34 28.72
N GLU A 55 -11.49 -3.66 29.62
CA GLU A 55 -10.16 -4.16 29.24
C GLU A 55 -10.24 -5.47 28.46
N ARG A 56 -11.12 -6.39 28.89
CA ARG A 56 -11.41 -7.63 28.16
C ARG A 56 -12.01 -7.36 26.79
N GLN A 57 -12.98 -6.45 26.69
CA GLN A 57 -13.57 -6.04 25.41
C GLN A 57 -12.52 -5.42 24.47
N LEU A 58 -11.65 -4.56 24.99
CA LEU A 58 -10.59 -3.93 24.21
C LEU A 58 -9.57 -4.97 23.70
N LYS A 59 -9.21 -5.95 24.54
CA LYS A 59 -8.36 -7.08 24.13
C LYS A 59 -9.00 -7.89 23.01
N GLU A 60 -10.30 -8.18 23.12
CA GLU A 60 -11.07 -8.90 22.11
C GLU A 60 -11.14 -8.12 20.78
N LEU A 61 -11.43 -6.82 20.83
CA LEU A 61 -11.46 -5.96 19.63
C LEU A 61 -10.10 -5.92 18.93
N ARG A 62 -9.00 -5.86 19.69
CA ARG A 62 -7.64 -5.91 19.13
C ARG A 62 -7.34 -7.27 18.46
N ALA A 63 -7.79 -8.37 19.07
CA ALA A 63 -7.65 -9.70 18.48
C ALA A 63 -8.40 -9.80 17.13
N ARG A 64 -9.66 -9.36 17.10
CA ARG A 64 -10.48 -9.33 15.86
C ARG A 64 -9.87 -8.45 14.78
N ALA A 65 -9.35 -7.28 15.15
CA ALA A 65 -8.66 -6.41 14.19
C ALA A 65 -7.41 -7.08 13.60
N ALA A 66 -6.65 -7.84 14.41
CA ALA A 66 -5.48 -8.58 13.94
C ALA A 66 -5.85 -9.75 13.01
N GLU A 67 -6.96 -10.44 13.27
CA GLU A 67 -7.51 -11.47 12.37
C GLU A 67 -7.89 -10.88 11.02
N LEU A 68 -8.64 -9.78 11.00
CA LEU A 68 -9.02 -9.07 9.78
C LEU A 68 -7.80 -8.61 8.97
N ALA A 69 -6.81 -8.00 9.63
CA ALA A 69 -5.57 -7.58 8.98
C ALA A 69 -4.78 -8.76 8.39
N THR A 70 -4.86 -9.94 9.00
CA THR A 70 -4.23 -11.16 8.48
C THR A 70 -4.93 -11.67 7.24
N GLU A 71 -6.26 -11.68 7.23
CA GLU A 71 -7.06 -12.07 6.07
C GLU A 71 -6.89 -11.08 4.90
N GLN A 72 -6.87 -9.77 5.16
CA GLN A 72 -6.56 -8.75 4.15
C GLN A 72 -5.20 -9.03 3.49
N ARG A 73 -4.14 -9.23 4.29
CA ARG A 73 -2.81 -9.57 3.76
C ARG A 73 -2.80 -10.88 2.97
N ARG A 74 -3.60 -11.87 3.37
CA ARG A 74 -3.75 -13.13 2.62
C ARG A 74 -4.37 -12.88 1.25
N ARG A 75 -5.47 -12.11 1.19
CA ARG A 75 -6.15 -11.75 -0.06
C ARG A 75 -5.26 -10.94 -0.98
N GLU A 76 -4.53 -9.95 -0.46
CA GLU A 76 -3.56 -9.18 -1.24
C GLU A 76 -2.47 -10.08 -1.85
N ARG A 77 -1.92 -11.03 -1.07
CA ARG A 77 -0.93 -11.99 -1.61
C ARG A 77 -1.54 -12.85 -2.72
N ALA A 78 -2.76 -13.33 -2.54
CA ALA A 78 -3.46 -14.12 -3.55
C ALA A 78 -3.73 -13.30 -4.82
N GLN A 79 -4.17 -12.05 -4.69
CA GLN A 79 -4.38 -11.12 -5.80
C GLN A 79 -3.07 -10.81 -6.54
N ARG A 80 -1.99 -10.50 -5.82
CA ARG A 80 -0.65 -10.28 -6.43
C ARG A 80 -0.16 -11.52 -7.16
N HIS A 81 -0.38 -12.70 -6.61
CA HIS A 81 -0.04 -13.96 -7.27
C HIS A 81 -0.88 -14.18 -8.54
N ALA A 82 -2.20 -14.01 -8.45
CA ALA A 82 -3.10 -14.13 -9.60
C ALA A 82 -2.74 -13.14 -10.72
N ALA A 83 -2.43 -11.88 -10.37
CA ALA A 83 -1.96 -10.87 -11.32
C ALA A 83 -0.65 -11.30 -12.01
N ARG A 84 0.33 -11.82 -11.26
CA ARG A 84 1.58 -12.34 -11.84
C ARG A 84 1.35 -13.52 -12.78
N VAL A 85 0.43 -14.42 -12.43
CA VAL A 85 0.05 -15.55 -13.30
C VAL A 85 -0.61 -15.06 -14.58
N ALA A 86 -1.53 -14.09 -14.48
CA ALA A 86 -2.20 -13.50 -15.63
C ALA A 86 -1.20 -12.82 -16.58
N VAL A 87 -0.30 -11.96 -16.07
CA VAL A 87 0.73 -11.31 -16.89
C VAL A 87 1.64 -12.33 -17.55
N ARG A 88 2.07 -13.38 -16.82
CA ARG A 88 2.91 -14.43 -17.41
C ARG A 88 2.18 -15.20 -18.52
N SER A 89 0.88 -15.43 -18.35
CA SER A 89 0.03 -16.05 -19.38
C SER A 89 -0.07 -15.16 -20.61
N GLN A 90 -0.34 -13.85 -20.43
CA GLN A 90 -0.48 -12.87 -21.51
C GLN A 90 0.85 -12.62 -22.25
N ALA A 91 1.97 -12.60 -21.53
CA ALA A 91 3.31 -12.53 -22.11
C ALA A 91 3.62 -13.81 -22.92
N GLY A 92 3.26 -14.98 -22.40
CA GLY A 92 3.44 -16.26 -23.09
C GLY A 92 2.54 -16.46 -24.31
N SER A 93 1.34 -15.86 -24.34
CA SER A 93 0.42 -15.90 -25.48
C SER A 93 0.70 -14.82 -26.55
N GLY A 94 1.66 -13.92 -26.31
CA GLY A 94 1.99 -12.81 -27.22
C GLY A 94 0.99 -11.65 -27.21
N GLU A 95 0.04 -11.64 -26.26
CA GLU A 95 -0.92 -10.53 -26.09
C GLU A 95 -0.23 -9.23 -25.66
N MET A 96 0.87 -9.34 -24.93
CA MET A 96 1.70 -8.21 -24.51
C MET A 96 2.98 -8.14 -25.34
N PRO A 97 3.21 -7.09 -26.14
CA PRO A 97 4.45 -6.94 -26.89
C PRO A 97 5.61 -6.66 -25.93
N THR A 98 6.79 -7.18 -26.26
CA THR A 98 8.03 -6.77 -25.58
C THR A 98 8.34 -5.31 -25.89
N VAL A 99 9.21 -4.65 -25.10
CA VAL A 99 9.64 -3.29 -25.40
C VAL A 99 10.36 -3.23 -26.75
N ALA A 100 11.20 -4.22 -27.06
CA ALA A 100 11.85 -4.33 -28.37
C ALA A 100 10.83 -4.37 -29.52
N GLU A 101 9.83 -5.24 -29.43
CA GLU A 101 8.76 -5.36 -30.43
C GLU A 101 7.92 -4.08 -30.52
N ALA A 102 7.58 -3.47 -29.38
CA ALA A 102 6.75 -2.27 -29.34
C ALA A 102 7.47 -1.04 -29.90
N LEU A 103 8.79 -0.94 -29.73
CA LEU A 103 9.61 0.10 -30.36
C LEU A 103 9.73 -0.10 -31.87
N ALA A 104 9.93 -1.34 -32.31
CA ALA A 104 10.09 -1.70 -33.71
C ALA A 104 8.77 -1.80 -34.50
N ALA A 105 7.63 -1.92 -33.83
CA ALA A 105 6.33 -2.10 -34.45
C ALA A 105 6.02 -0.92 -35.39
N PRO A 106 5.42 -1.15 -36.59
CA PRO A 106 5.04 -0.07 -37.49
C PRO A 106 4.04 0.91 -36.86
N GLU A 107 3.03 0.36 -36.18
CA GLU A 107 2.04 1.10 -35.40
C GLU A 107 2.33 0.94 -33.91
N SER A 108 2.25 2.04 -33.16
CA SER A 108 2.57 2.03 -31.74
C SER A 108 1.49 1.28 -30.95
N PRO A 109 1.83 0.23 -30.18
CA PRO A 109 0.88 -0.49 -29.33
C PRO A 109 0.47 0.30 -28.07
N VAL A 110 1.13 1.43 -27.83
CA VAL A 110 0.89 2.36 -26.75
C VAL A 110 0.75 3.76 -27.34
N ASP A 111 -0.17 4.57 -26.84
CA ASP A 111 -0.27 5.99 -27.21
C ASP A 111 1.11 6.69 -27.16
N GLU A 112 1.54 7.28 -28.27
CA GLU A 112 2.86 7.90 -28.42
C GLU A 112 3.05 9.11 -27.49
N GLY A 113 1.97 9.84 -27.20
CA GLY A 113 1.98 10.97 -26.26
C GLY A 113 2.04 10.53 -24.81
N ARG A 114 1.87 9.23 -24.52
CA ARG A 114 1.85 8.70 -23.16
C ARG A 114 3.24 8.84 -22.53
N ALA A 115 3.27 9.52 -21.38
CA ALA A 115 4.47 9.61 -20.56
C ALA A 115 4.88 8.20 -20.10
N LEU A 116 6.18 7.88 -20.18
CA LEU A 116 6.72 6.58 -19.78
C LEU A 116 6.46 6.26 -18.31
N ALA A 117 6.32 7.28 -17.45
CA ALA A 117 5.92 7.12 -16.05
C ALA A 117 4.51 6.50 -15.90
N SER A 118 3.66 6.61 -16.92
CA SER A 118 2.29 6.10 -16.94
C SER A 118 2.11 4.83 -17.79
N VAL A 119 3.16 4.36 -18.44
CA VAL A 119 3.14 3.10 -19.19
C VAL A 119 3.27 1.95 -18.20
N ARG A 120 2.31 1.02 -18.22
CA ARG A 120 2.35 -0.18 -17.40
C ARG A 120 3.23 -1.23 -18.08
N ALA A 121 4.33 -1.56 -17.43
CA ALA A 121 5.34 -2.48 -17.91
C ALA A 121 5.60 -3.59 -16.89
N PHE A 122 5.93 -4.78 -17.38
CA PHE A 122 6.15 -5.95 -16.55
C PHE A 122 7.36 -6.73 -17.05
N LEU A 123 8.09 -7.36 -16.16
CA LEU A 123 9.01 -8.42 -16.55
C LEU A 123 8.20 -9.60 -17.12
N THR A 124 8.77 -10.35 -18.03
CA THR A 124 8.21 -11.63 -18.54
C THR A 124 7.88 -12.62 -17.41
N THR A 125 8.53 -12.50 -16.25
CA THR A 125 8.25 -13.28 -15.03
C THR A 125 6.97 -12.85 -14.29
N GLY A 126 6.34 -11.74 -14.68
CA GLY A 126 5.10 -11.17 -14.17
C GLY A 126 5.27 -10.04 -13.16
N GLY A 127 6.50 -9.61 -12.85
CA GLY A 127 6.76 -8.51 -11.91
C GLY A 127 6.56 -7.15 -12.57
N GLU A 128 5.70 -6.30 -12.00
CA GLU A 128 5.51 -4.91 -12.49
C GLU A 128 6.75 -4.05 -12.26
N VAL A 129 7.12 -3.28 -13.29
CA VAL A 129 8.30 -2.43 -13.30
C VAL A 129 7.98 -1.04 -13.81
N GLY A 130 8.72 -0.04 -13.32
CA GLY A 130 8.76 1.29 -13.90
C GLY A 130 10.09 1.54 -14.63
N PHE A 131 10.06 2.39 -15.66
CA PHE A 131 11.27 2.79 -16.39
C PHE A 131 12.11 3.79 -15.60
N GLY A 132 13.44 3.64 -15.68
CA GLY A 132 14.40 4.51 -15.01
C GLY A 132 14.50 4.22 -13.50
N TYR A 133 14.82 5.26 -12.73
CA TYR A 133 15.08 5.16 -11.30
C TYR A 133 13.78 5.28 -10.48
N PRO A 134 13.69 4.65 -9.30
CA PRO A 134 12.52 4.80 -8.42
C PRO A 134 12.37 6.25 -7.91
N THR A 135 13.45 7.02 -7.84
CA THR A 135 13.46 8.44 -7.42
C THR A 135 13.15 9.42 -8.56
N ARG A 136 13.30 8.97 -9.82
CA ARG A 136 12.99 9.72 -11.03
C ARG A 136 12.44 8.75 -12.08
N PRO A 137 11.19 8.30 -11.92
CA PRO A 137 10.59 7.32 -12.81
C PRO A 137 10.20 7.97 -14.14
N GLY A 138 10.05 7.13 -15.17
CA GLY A 138 9.47 7.54 -16.46
C GLY A 138 10.46 8.10 -17.46
N ALA A 139 11.68 7.59 -17.46
CA ALA A 139 12.64 7.86 -18.52
C ALA A 139 13.34 6.57 -18.97
N ILE A 140 13.56 6.44 -20.28
CA ILE A 140 14.41 5.41 -20.87
C ILE A 140 15.64 6.11 -21.48
N ALA A 141 16.82 5.64 -21.10
CA ALA A 141 18.07 6.07 -21.72
C ALA A 141 18.27 5.34 -23.06
N PHE A 142 18.75 6.05 -24.06
CA PHE A 142 19.15 5.53 -25.36
C PHE A 142 20.58 5.97 -25.68
N THR A 143 21.34 5.14 -26.39
CA THR A 143 22.73 5.40 -26.76
C THR A 143 22.98 5.04 -28.22
N ASP A 144 23.74 5.88 -28.93
CA ASP A 144 24.28 5.58 -30.27
C ASP A 144 25.71 5.00 -30.21
N GLY A 145 26.17 4.70 -28.99
CA GLY A 145 27.53 4.22 -28.69
C GLY A 145 28.51 5.33 -28.30
N ARG A 146 28.12 6.61 -28.44
CA ARG A 146 28.94 7.78 -28.07
C ARG A 146 28.21 8.76 -27.16
N GLN A 147 26.94 8.99 -27.44
CA GLN A 147 26.07 9.93 -26.76
C GLN A 147 24.94 9.18 -26.06
N VAL A 148 24.31 9.84 -25.09
CA VAL A 148 23.12 9.33 -24.41
C VAL A 148 21.99 10.36 -24.55
N ALA A 149 20.84 9.89 -25.02
CA ALA A 149 19.58 10.62 -25.05
C ALA A 149 18.61 10.02 -24.03
N GLN A 150 17.62 10.80 -23.59
CA GLN A 150 16.56 10.34 -22.69
C GLN A 150 15.23 10.52 -23.39
N ALA A 151 14.43 9.46 -23.43
CA ALA A 151 13.01 9.53 -23.78
C ALA A 151 12.18 9.61 -22.51
N THR A 152 11.16 10.47 -22.51
CA THR A 152 10.18 10.63 -21.42
C THR A 152 8.77 10.25 -21.85
N THR A 153 8.51 10.20 -23.15
CA THR A 153 7.28 9.65 -23.74
C THR A 153 7.57 8.41 -24.58
N PHE A 154 6.54 7.62 -24.87
CA PHE A 154 6.71 6.43 -25.70
C PHE A 154 7.06 6.80 -27.15
N GLY A 155 6.50 7.88 -27.69
CA GLY A 155 6.84 8.39 -29.03
C GLY A 155 8.30 8.84 -29.15
N GLU A 156 8.85 9.51 -28.14
CA GLU A 156 10.28 9.85 -28.10
C GLU A 156 11.18 8.62 -28.13
N ALA A 157 10.79 7.57 -27.39
CA ALA A 157 11.53 6.32 -27.35
C ALA A 157 11.52 5.62 -28.72
N ARG A 158 10.35 5.56 -29.38
CA ARG A 158 10.23 5.01 -30.74
C ARG A 158 11.06 5.78 -31.75
N ARG A 159 11.05 7.12 -31.68
CA ARG A 159 11.86 7.96 -32.57
C ARG A 159 13.35 7.68 -32.42
N LEU A 160 13.87 7.67 -31.20
CA LEU A 160 15.29 7.36 -30.94
C LEU A 160 15.65 5.96 -31.45
N PHE A 161 14.80 4.97 -31.20
CA PHE A 161 15.00 3.61 -31.71
C PHE A 161 15.03 3.55 -33.24
N ALA A 162 14.11 4.24 -33.92
CA ALA A 162 14.05 4.31 -35.37
C ALA A 162 15.27 5.03 -35.99
N GLU A 163 15.87 5.97 -35.26
CA GLU A 163 17.13 6.63 -35.60
C GLU A 163 18.37 5.73 -35.37
N GLY A 164 18.18 4.51 -34.87
CA GLY A 164 19.24 3.53 -34.64
C GLY A 164 19.89 3.63 -33.25
N TRP A 165 19.29 4.38 -32.32
CA TRP A 165 19.76 4.40 -30.93
C TRP A 165 19.28 3.14 -30.20
N GLU A 166 20.15 2.57 -29.37
CA GLU A 166 19.83 1.37 -28.59
C GLU A 166 19.45 1.73 -27.14
N PRO A 167 18.49 1.03 -26.52
CA PRO A 167 18.18 1.25 -25.11
C PRO A 167 19.39 0.96 -24.21
N GLY A 168 19.72 1.93 -23.36
CA GLY A 168 20.82 1.82 -22.40
C GLY A 168 21.71 3.06 -22.37
N ALA A 169 22.88 2.90 -21.78
CA ALA A 169 23.93 3.90 -21.74
C ALA A 169 25.22 3.36 -22.35
N VAL A 170 26.17 4.25 -22.65
CA VAL A 170 27.49 3.85 -23.17
C VAL A 170 28.16 2.85 -22.21
N GLY A 171 28.47 1.66 -22.72
CA GLY A 171 29.06 0.56 -21.94
C GLY A 171 28.09 -0.18 -21.01
N LEU A 172 26.80 0.15 -21.04
CA LEU A 172 25.77 -0.47 -20.19
C LEU A 172 24.47 -0.67 -21.00
N PRO A 173 24.43 -1.67 -21.90
CA PRO A 173 23.27 -1.94 -22.75
C PRO A 173 22.09 -2.46 -21.93
N GLY A 174 20.87 -2.13 -22.38
CA GLY A 174 19.62 -2.60 -21.81
C GLY A 174 18.80 -1.52 -21.10
N LEU A 175 17.56 -1.88 -20.80
CA LEU A 175 16.60 -1.02 -20.11
C LEU A 175 16.89 -0.98 -18.63
N ARG A 176 17.11 0.23 -18.11
CA ARG A 176 17.06 0.45 -16.66
C ARG A 176 15.61 0.49 -16.18
N VAL A 177 15.29 -0.36 -15.22
CA VAL A 177 13.96 -0.49 -14.63
C VAL A 177 14.05 -0.61 -13.11
N HIS A 178 12.96 -0.33 -12.42
CA HIS A 178 12.81 -0.59 -10.99
C HIS A 178 11.53 -1.36 -10.69
N LEU A 179 11.57 -2.24 -9.69
CA LEU A 179 10.38 -2.97 -9.25
C LEU A 179 9.44 -2.02 -8.51
N VAL A 180 8.19 -1.91 -8.99
CA VAL A 180 7.18 -0.99 -8.42
C VAL A 180 6.95 -1.28 -6.94
N GLY A 181 6.92 -0.22 -6.13
CA GLY A 181 6.78 -0.31 -4.68
C GLY A 181 8.06 -0.68 -3.92
N THR A 182 9.22 -0.75 -4.61
CA THR A 182 10.52 -1.03 -3.99
C THR A 182 11.59 -0.05 -4.49
N ARG A 183 12.77 -0.07 -3.84
CA ARG A 183 13.97 0.65 -4.31
C ARG A 183 14.92 -0.25 -5.13
N VAL A 184 14.47 -1.43 -5.55
CA VAL A 184 15.30 -2.38 -6.29
C VAL A 184 15.35 -1.97 -7.75
N GLU A 185 16.56 -1.73 -8.24
CA GLU A 185 16.86 -1.36 -9.63
C GLU A 185 17.51 -2.53 -10.37
N ARG A 186 17.28 -2.61 -11.69
CA ARG A 186 17.92 -3.57 -12.58
C ARG A 186 18.17 -2.94 -13.95
N VAL A 187 19.15 -3.46 -14.66
CA VAL A 187 19.28 -3.30 -16.11
C VAL A 187 18.94 -4.65 -16.72
N VAL A 188 17.97 -4.67 -17.63
CA VAL A 188 17.43 -5.89 -18.26
C VAL A 188 17.40 -5.72 -19.78
N ALA A 189 17.35 -6.82 -20.52
CA ALA A 189 17.12 -6.74 -21.95
C ALA A 189 15.74 -6.14 -22.27
N ASP A 190 15.62 -5.46 -23.39
CA ASP A 190 14.35 -4.92 -23.90
C ASP A 190 13.33 -5.99 -24.31
N THR A 191 13.80 -7.22 -24.53
CA THR A 191 12.98 -8.42 -24.73
C THR A 191 12.45 -9.02 -23.41
N GLU A 192 13.00 -8.66 -22.26
CA GLU A 192 12.56 -9.16 -20.94
C GLU A 192 11.43 -8.34 -20.32
N VAL A 193 11.10 -7.19 -20.92
CA VAL A 193 10.05 -6.29 -20.47
C VAL A 193 8.91 -6.30 -21.47
N VAL A 194 7.70 -6.55 -21.02
CA VAL A 194 6.47 -6.52 -21.81
C VAL A 194 5.60 -5.34 -21.41
N LEU A 195 4.84 -4.82 -22.37
CA LEU A 195 3.98 -3.65 -22.19
C LEU A 195 2.51 -4.04 -22.19
N GLU A 196 1.73 -3.42 -21.32
CA GLU A 196 0.28 -3.42 -21.48
C GLU A 196 -0.08 -2.52 -22.66
N ARG A 197 -0.81 -3.07 -23.65
CA ARG A 197 -1.30 -2.29 -24.79
C ARG A 197 -2.25 -1.22 -24.30
N SER A 198 -2.23 -0.03 -24.92
CA SER A 198 -3.32 0.92 -24.69
C SER A 198 -4.60 0.34 -25.28
N SER A 199 -5.67 0.25 -24.49
CA SER A 199 -7.00 0.05 -25.07
C SER A 199 -7.29 1.21 -26.01
N THR A 200 -7.60 0.90 -27.26
CA THR A 200 -8.03 1.90 -28.24
C THR A 200 -9.24 2.64 -27.66
N PRO A 201 -9.23 3.98 -27.56
CA PRO A 201 -10.45 4.72 -27.23
C PRO A 201 -11.37 4.63 -28.45
N GLY A 202 -12.24 3.63 -28.47
CA GLY A 202 -13.11 3.37 -29.62
C GLY A 202 -14.04 2.16 -29.53
N ALA A 203 -13.92 1.29 -28.53
CA ALA A 203 -14.96 0.30 -28.25
C ALA A 203 -15.99 0.91 -27.29
N GLU A 204 -16.98 1.63 -27.82
CA GLU A 204 -18.19 1.93 -27.06
C GLU A 204 -18.77 0.60 -26.55
N PRO A 205 -19.04 0.45 -25.25
CA PRO A 205 -19.81 -0.69 -24.76
C PRO A 205 -21.22 -0.55 -25.33
N GLY A 206 -21.60 -1.52 -26.17
CA GLY A 206 -22.87 -1.55 -26.90
C GLY A 206 -24.04 -1.06 -26.04
N GLY A 207 -24.74 -0.05 -26.54
CA GLY A 207 -25.93 0.51 -25.93
C GLY A 207 -26.96 -0.59 -25.66
N GLN A 208 -27.30 -0.77 -24.39
CA GLN A 208 -28.53 -1.46 -24.02
C GLN A 208 -29.71 -0.55 -24.40
N PRO A 209 -30.74 -1.05 -25.11
CA PRO A 209 -31.92 -0.27 -25.39
C PRO A 209 -32.68 -0.02 -24.08
N ARG A 210 -33.03 1.25 -23.83
CA ARG A 210 -33.97 1.65 -22.79
C ARG A 210 -35.33 0.97 -23.04
N PRO A 211 -35.98 0.40 -22.02
CA PRO A 211 -37.40 0.11 -22.13
C PRO A 211 -38.18 1.43 -22.11
N GLU A 212 -39.01 1.64 -23.12
CA GLU A 212 -39.98 2.74 -23.20
C GLU A 212 -41.17 2.52 -22.23
N PRO A 213 -41.88 3.60 -21.85
CA PRO A 213 -42.71 3.67 -20.64
C PRO A 213 -44.01 2.85 -20.66
#